data_AF-A0A094ESK4-F1
#
_entry.id   AF-A0A094ESK4-F1
#
_cell.length_a   1.000
_cell.length_b   1.000
_cell.length_c   1.000
_cell.angle_alpha   90.00
_cell.angle_beta   90.00
_cell.angle_gamma   90.00
#
_symmetry.space_group_name_H-M   'P 1'
#
loop_
_entity.id
_entity.type
_entity.pdbx_description
1 polymer ?
#
loop_
_entity_poly.entity_id
_entity_poly.type
_entity_poly.pdbx_seq_one_letter_code
_entity_poly.pdbx_strand_id
1 'polypeptide(L)'
;MFQGPAKDEKADAVAEEEKPDNLISFAVYLHDPVHGITFAAVSQTVPAKWIAWLDAPSPMTPASPSSPSAEQQSFSQDKYSPHMPREIAEIIESGGVDPREWVAEWVEEVISLAVGIVAQRYVARRMGVGEGGIGRGKARAEEVMADGGGEAARAGLI
;
A
#
# COMPACT_ATOMS: atom_id res chain seq x y z
N MET A 1 -43.53 11.21 -24.23
CA MET A 1 -42.59 11.07 -25.36
C MET A 1 -41.87 12.41 -25.48
N PHE A 2 -40.68 12.53 -24.91
CA PHE A 2 -39.92 13.80 -24.89
C PHE A 2 -38.81 13.70 -25.93
N GLN A 3 -38.83 14.60 -26.92
CA GLN A 3 -37.89 14.64 -28.03
C GLN A 3 -36.87 15.74 -27.71
N GLY A 4 -35.64 15.35 -27.34
CA GLY A 4 -34.54 16.28 -27.11
C GLY A 4 -33.95 16.81 -28.43
N PRO A 5 -33.30 17.98 -28.43
CA PRO A 5 -32.76 18.58 -29.65
C PRO A 5 -31.59 17.78 -30.21
N ALA A 6 -31.49 17.79 -31.55
CA ALA A 6 -30.45 17.12 -32.30
C ALA A 6 -29.20 18.00 -32.50
N LYS A 7 -28.05 17.32 -32.36
CA LYS A 7 -26.73 17.55 -32.99
C LYS A 7 -25.94 18.82 -32.65
N ASP A 8 -24.73 18.60 -32.14
CA ASP A 8 -23.53 19.23 -32.70
C ASP A 8 -22.37 18.22 -32.74
N GLU A 9 -21.99 17.82 -33.95
CA GLU A 9 -20.71 17.18 -34.26
C GLU A 9 -19.68 18.29 -34.49
N LYS A 10 -18.68 18.40 -33.61
CA LYS A 10 -17.25 18.61 -33.92
C LYS A 10 -16.48 19.14 -32.70
N ALA A 11 -15.58 18.32 -32.19
CA ALA A 11 -14.19 18.69 -31.96
C ALA A 11 -13.40 17.39 -31.82
N ASP A 12 -12.69 17.07 -32.89
CA ASP A 12 -11.65 16.04 -32.96
C ASP A 12 -10.49 16.51 -32.07
N ALA A 13 -10.64 16.32 -30.75
CA ALA A 13 -9.52 16.38 -29.85
C ALA A 13 -8.77 15.07 -30.06
N VAL A 14 -7.57 15.16 -30.64
CA VAL A 14 -6.60 14.09 -30.66
C VAL A 14 -6.44 13.64 -29.20
N ALA A 15 -7.16 12.58 -28.83
CA ALA A 15 -6.95 11.90 -27.58
C ALA A 15 -5.52 11.39 -27.65
N GLU A 16 -4.60 12.07 -26.97
CA GLU A 16 -3.33 11.45 -26.64
C GLU A 16 -3.69 10.10 -26.03
N GLU A 17 -3.23 9.01 -26.66
CA GLU A 17 -3.45 7.67 -26.13
C GLU A 17 -2.96 7.68 -24.68
N GLU A 18 -3.89 7.65 -23.72
CA GLU A 18 -3.58 7.53 -22.30
C GLU A 18 -2.76 6.25 -22.14
N LYS A 19 -1.44 6.41 -22.04
CA LYS A 19 -0.57 5.29 -21.70
C LYS A 19 -1.09 4.71 -20.38
N PRO A 20 -1.21 3.38 -20.27
CA PRO A 20 -1.65 2.78 -19.02
C PRO A 20 -0.71 3.25 -17.91
N ASP A 21 -1.30 3.83 -16.86
CA ASP A 21 -0.55 4.28 -15.69
C ASP A 21 0.25 3.09 -15.14
N ASN A 22 1.58 3.27 -14.99
CA ASN A 22 2.38 2.32 -14.25
C ASN A 22 1.85 2.23 -12.82
N LEU A 23 1.79 1.04 -12.25
CA LEU A 23 1.28 0.81 -10.90
C LEU A 23 2.41 0.38 -9.96
N ILE A 24 2.33 0.80 -8.71
CA ILE A 24 3.24 0.42 -7.62
C ILE A 24 2.44 -0.31 -6.54
N SER A 25 3.03 -1.34 -5.94
CA SER A 25 2.53 -1.96 -4.71
C SER A 25 3.67 -2.14 -3.70
N PHE A 26 3.33 -2.22 -2.42
CA PHE A 26 4.26 -2.40 -1.33
C PHE A 26 4.16 -3.82 -0.78
N ALA A 27 5.29 -4.52 -0.72
CA ALA A 27 5.39 -5.81 -0.05
C ALA A 27 5.80 -5.60 1.41
N VAL A 28 4.94 -6.04 2.34
CA VAL A 28 5.21 -6.01 3.78
C VAL A 28 5.59 -7.41 4.22
N TYR A 29 6.77 -7.55 4.83
CA TYR A 29 7.30 -8.82 5.33
C TYR A 29 7.67 -8.71 6.80
N LEU A 30 7.09 -9.59 7.62
CA LEU A 30 7.40 -9.73 9.04
C LEU A 30 8.07 -11.07 9.27
N HIS A 31 9.24 -11.04 9.91
CA HIS A 31 9.99 -12.21 10.33
C HIS A 31 10.39 -12.08 11.81
N ASP A 32 9.87 -12.99 12.62
CA ASP A 32 10.22 -13.16 14.03
C ASP A 32 11.08 -14.42 14.18
N PRO A 33 12.42 -14.30 14.30
CA PRO A 33 13.32 -15.44 14.42
C PRO A 33 13.22 -16.15 15.77
N VAL A 34 12.72 -15.48 16.82
CA VAL A 34 12.61 -16.06 18.16
C VAL A 34 11.48 -17.08 18.21
N HIS A 35 10.37 -16.79 17.54
CA HIS A 35 9.20 -17.67 17.51
C HIS A 35 9.00 -18.40 16.18
N GLY A 36 9.90 -18.20 15.21
CA GLY A 36 9.81 -18.80 13.87
C GLY A 36 8.55 -18.38 13.12
N ILE A 37 8.04 -17.18 13.36
CA ILE A 37 6.80 -16.68 12.74
C ILE A 37 7.17 -15.81 11.54
N THR A 38 6.59 -16.13 10.39
CA THR A 38 6.76 -15.36 9.16
C THR A 38 5.41 -15.06 8.55
N PHE A 39 5.18 -13.80 8.18
CA PHE A 39 4.01 -13.37 7.45
C PHE A 39 4.39 -12.34 6.38
N ALA A 40 3.66 -12.37 5.27
CA ALA A 40 3.79 -11.40 4.20
C ALA A 40 2.40 -10.93 3.75
N ALA A 41 2.33 -9.69 3.28
CA ALA A 41 1.19 -9.13 2.57
C ALA A 41 1.68 -8.20 1.46
N VAL A 42 0.89 -8.08 0.39
CA VAL A 42 1.09 -7.08 -0.66
C VAL A 42 -0.04 -6.07 -0.54
N SER A 43 0.29 -4.79 -0.59
CA SER A 43 -0.69 -3.71 -0.54
C SER A 43 -1.55 -3.66 -1.80
N GLN A 44 -2.65 -2.90 -1.74
CA GLN A 44 -3.33 -2.46 -2.96
C GLN A 44 -2.35 -1.65 -3.83
N THR A 45 -2.56 -1.69 -5.15
CA THR A 45 -1.75 -0.94 -6.10
C THR A 45 -2.15 0.53 -6.13
N VAL A 46 -1.16 1.42 -6.25
CA VAL A 46 -1.35 2.87 -6.43
C VAL A 46 -0.70 3.32 -7.75
N PRO A 47 -1.18 4.38 -8.42
CA PRO A 47 -0.51 4.92 -9.60
C PRO A 47 0.93 5.36 -9.29
N ALA A 48 1.90 4.99 -10.12
CA ALA A 48 3.30 5.34 -9.91
C ALA A 48 3.54 6.86 -9.90
N LYS A 49 2.75 7.60 -10.67
CA LYS A 49 2.80 9.07 -10.69
C LYS A 49 2.50 9.69 -9.32
N TRP A 50 1.68 9.05 -8.48
CA TRP A 50 1.41 9.54 -7.13
C TRP A 50 2.67 9.52 -6.26
N ILE A 51 3.52 8.49 -6.40
CA ILE A 51 4.79 8.43 -5.69
C ILE A 51 5.74 9.52 -6.21
N ALA A 52 5.81 9.72 -7.53
CA ALA A 52 6.60 10.81 -8.11
C ALA A 52 6.13 12.20 -7.68
N TRP A 53 4.82 12.39 -7.47
CA TRP A 53 4.25 13.63 -6.94
C TRP A 53 4.65 13.88 -5.48
N LEU A 54 4.70 12.83 -4.66
CA LEU A 54 5.14 12.91 -3.26
C LEU A 54 6.66 13.18 -3.14
N ASP A 55 7.47 12.62 -4.03
CA ASP A 55 8.93 12.84 -4.06
C ASP A 55 9.33 14.24 -4.56
N ALA A 56 8.42 14.95 -5.23
CA ALA A 56 8.69 16.28 -5.73
C ALA A 56 8.86 17.29 -4.58
N PRO A 57 9.86 18.20 -4.66
CA PRO A 57 10.08 19.18 -3.61
C PRO A 57 8.82 20.03 -3.37
N SER A 58 8.44 20.15 -2.10
CA SER A 58 7.36 21.02 -1.65
C SER A 58 7.92 22.39 -1.27
N PRO A 59 7.21 23.50 -1.55
CA PRO A 59 7.62 24.83 -1.11
C PRO A 59 7.75 24.97 0.43
N MET A 60 7.21 24.03 1.22
CA MET A 60 7.24 24.08 2.69
C MET A 60 8.31 23.22 3.36
N THR A 61 9.04 22.38 2.62
CA THR A 61 10.08 21.52 3.20
C THR A 61 11.40 21.77 2.46
N PRO A 62 12.42 22.36 3.10
CA PRO A 62 13.72 22.51 2.45
C PRO A 62 14.22 21.11 2.10
N ALA A 63 14.61 20.94 0.83
CA ALA A 63 15.23 19.71 0.34
C ALA A 63 16.33 19.27 1.32
N SER A 64 16.48 17.96 1.50
CA SER A 64 17.53 17.36 2.32
C SER A 64 18.88 18.06 2.15
N PRO A 65 19.71 18.20 3.21
CA PRO A 65 20.89 19.07 3.26
C PRO A 65 22.03 18.70 2.28
N SER A 66 21.82 17.74 1.38
CA SER A 66 22.75 17.33 0.32
C SER A 66 22.57 18.10 -1.00
N SER A 67 21.60 19.02 -1.10
CA SER A 67 21.37 19.82 -2.32
C SER A 67 22.07 21.19 -2.23
N PRO A 68 22.96 21.56 -3.18
CA PRO A 68 23.82 22.75 -3.09
C PRO A 68 23.13 24.10 -3.40
N SER A 69 21.81 24.20 -3.21
CA SER A 69 21.00 25.34 -3.66
C SER A 69 20.19 25.98 -2.52
N ALA A 70 20.76 26.05 -1.32
CA ALA A 70 20.06 26.47 -0.09
C ALA A 70 20.39 27.91 0.36
N GLU A 71 20.66 28.83 -0.57
CA GLU A 71 20.84 30.23 -0.21
C GLU A 71 19.94 31.11 -1.06
N GLN A 72 18.96 31.71 -0.37
CA GLN A 72 17.96 32.69 -0.81
C GLN A 72 16.68 32.13 -1.41
N GLN A 73 15.68 31.94 -0.55
CA GLN A 73 14.33 32.38 -0.90
C GLN A 73 13.67 33.05 0.30
N SER A 74 13.45 34.35 0.10
CA SER A 74 12.76 35.31 0.93
C SER A 74 11.30 34.90 1.16
N PHE A 75 10.71 35.45 2.21
CA PHE A 75 9.28 35.49 2.54
C PHE A 75 8.46 36.07 1.36
N SER A 76 8.31 35.28 0.30
CA SER A 76 7.68 35.67 -0.94
C SER A 76 7.01 34.45 -1.55
N GLN A 77 5.75 34.68 -1.85
CA GLN A 77 4.70 33.80 -2.33
C GLN A 77 5.01 33.22 -3.72
N ASP A 78 6.06 32.41 -3.87
CA ASP A 78 6.23 31.63 -5.09
C ASP A 78 5.37 30.36 -4.98
N LYS A 79 4.11 30.52 -5.40
CA LYS A 79 3.05 29.50 -5.46
C LYS A 79 3.45 28.28 -6.33
N TYR A 80 4.55 28.38 -7.07
CA TYR A 80 5.05 27.36 -7.97
C TYR A 80 6.57 27.23 -7.81
N SER A 81 7.00 26.18 -7.10
CA SER A 81 8.42 25.82 -7.09
C SER A 81 8.84 25.40 -8.51
N PRO A 82 10.00 25.82 -9.03
CA PRO A 82 10.44 25.52 -10.40
C PRO A 82 10.62 24.01 -10.70
N HIS A 83 10.53 23.17 -9.67
CA HIS A 83 10.62 21.71 -9.76
C HIS A 83 9.27 21.00 -9.54
N MET A 84 8.15 21.72 -9.59
CA MET A 84 6.81 21.13 -9.50
C MET A 84 6.48 20.35 -10.78
N PRO A 85 6.06 19.07 -10.68
CA PRO A 85 5.56 18.30 -11.82
C PRO A 85 4.43 19.04 -12.55
N ARG A 86 4.47 19.01 -13.88
CA ARG A 86 3.52 19.73 -14.75
C ARG A 86 2.07 19.36 -14.48
N GLU A 87 1.79 18.08 -14.24
CA GLU A 87 0.44 17.58 -13.92
C GLU A 87 -0.15 18.24 -12.66
N ILE A 88 0.68 18.45 -11.63
CA ILE A 88 0.26 19.13 -10.38
C ILE A 88 -0.05 20.59 -10.66
N ALA A 89 0.79 21.26 -11.46
CA ALA A 89 0.58 22.64 -11.85
C ALA A 89 -0.72 22.81 -12.64
N GLU A 90 -0.99 21.92 -13.61
CA GLU A 90 -2.22 21.92 -14.42
C GLU A 90 -3.48 21.72 -13.55
N ILE A 91 -3.43 20.79 -12.58
CA ILE A 91 -4.52 20.59 -11.61
C ILE A 91 -4.79 21.89 -10.83
N ILE A 92 -3.74 22.55 -10.32
CA ILE A 92 -3.89 23.81 -9.55
C ILE A 92 -4.37 24.96 -10.43
N GLU A 93 -3.85 25.09 -11.65
CA GLU A 93 -4.22 26.13 -12.62
C GLU A 93 -5.67 26.00 -13.08
N SER A 94 -6.20 24.77 -13.16
CA SER A 94 -7.63 24.52 -13.40
C SER A 94 -8.54 24.87 -12.21
N GLY A 95 -7.98 25.36 -11.10
CA GLY A 95 -8.70 25.68 -9.87
C GLY A 95 -8.80 24.51 -8.88
N GLY A 96 -8.07 23.41 -9.13
CA GLY A 96 -7.97 22.27 -8.25
C GLY A 96 -7.08 22.51 -7.01
N VAL A 97 -7.19 21.60 -6.04
CA VAL A 97 -6.35 21.57 -4.83
C VAL A 97 -5.11 20.73 -5.11
N ASP A 98 -3.95 21.11 -4.54
CA ASP A 98 -2.71 20.33 -4.67
C ASP A 98 -2.96 18.86 -4.25
N PRO A 99 -2.70 17.88 -5.13
CA PRO A 99 -3.05 16.52 -4.85
C PRO A 99 -2.18 15.82 -3.81
N ARG A 100 -1.01 16.38 -3.47
CA ARG A 100 -0.04 15.70 -2.61
C ARG A 100 -0.59 15.37 -1.23
N GLU A 101 -1.45 16.23 -0.66
CA GLU A 101 -2.04 16.01 0.66
C GLU A 101 -2.94 14.77 0.67
N TRP A 102 -3.92 14.70 -0.23
CA TRP A 102 -4.82 13.54 -0.28
C TRP A 102 -4.12 12.28 -0.81
N VAL A 103 -3.11 12.43 -1.68
CA VAL A 103 -2.28 11.31 -2.13
C VAL A 103 -1.48 10.73 -0.97
N ALA A 104 -0.89 11.58 -0.12
CA ALA A 104 -0.14 11.13 1.05
C ALA A 104 -1.03 10.35 2.02
N GLU A 105 -2.22 10.88 2.32
CA GLU A 105 -3.22 10.19 3.14
C GLU A 105 -3.57 8.81 2.55
N TRP A 106 -3.80 8.74 1.24
CA TRP A 106 -4.17 7.48 0.59
C TRP A 106 -3.03 6.44 0.62
N VAL A 107 -1.80 6.88 0.36
CA VAL A 107 -0.61 6.00 0.44
C VAL A 107 -0.39 5.52 1.87
N GLU A 108 -0.57 6.39 2.86
CA GLU A 108 -0.50 6.03 4.28
C GLU A 108 -1.53 4.97 4.65
N GLU A 109 -2.79 5.13 4.23
CA GLU A 109 -3.86 4.16 4.48
C GLU A 109 -3.57 2.80 3.83
N VAL A 110 -3.08 2.79 2.59
CA VAL A 110 -2.75 1.57 1.85
C VAL A 110 -1.64 0.78 2.54
N ILE A 111 -0.59 1.46 3.00
CA ILE A 111 0.52 0.83 3.74
C ILE A 111 0.05 0.38 5.12
N SER A 112 -0.70 1.22 5.83
CA SER A 112 -1.23 0.93 7.16
C SER A 112 -2.14 -0.30 7.14
N LEU A 113 -2.97 -0.46 6.12
CA LEU A 113 -3.81 -1.64 5.95
C LEU A 113 -2.97 -2.91 5.74
N ALA A 114 -1.98 -2.86 4.83
CA ALA A 114 -1.12 -4.01 4.56
C ALA A 114 -0.32 -4.43 5.80
N VAL A 115 0.21 -3.46 6.55
CA VAL A 115 0.89 -3.67 7.84
C VAL A 115 -0.08 -4.23 8.88
N GLY A 116 -1.29 -3.67 8.98
CA GLY A 116 -2.33 -4.11 9.90
C GLY A 116 -2.69 -5.57 9.72
N ILE A 117 -2.81 -6.05 8.47
CA ILE A 117 -3.06 -7.46 8.16
C ILE A 117 -1.94 -8.34 8.71
N VAL A 118 -0.68 -7.98 8.47
CA VAL A 118 0.48 -8.75 8.94
C VAL A 118 0.56 -8.74 10.46
N ALA A 119 0.31 -7.59 11.09
CA ALA A 119 0.31 -7.43 12.55
C ALA A 119 -0.80 -8.27 13.21
N GLN A 120 -2.02 -8.24 12.70
CA GLN A 120 -3.12 -9.05 13.22
C GLN A 120 -2.84 -10.55 13.12
N ARG A 121 -2.31 -11.01 11.98
CA ARG A 121 -1.91 -12.42 11.80
C ARG A 121 -0.79 -12.82 12.76
N TYR A 122 0.20 -11.94 12.95
CA TYR A 122 1.26 -12.14 13.93
C TYR A 122 0.72 -12.28 15.35
N VAL A 123 -0.12 -11.35 15.80
CA VAL A 123 -0.73 -11.39 17.14
C VAL A 123 -1.60 -12.64 17.30
N ALA A 124 -2.45 -12.96 16.32
CA ALA A 124 -3.29 -14.16 16.36
C ALA A 124 -2.43 -15.43 16.53
N ARG A 125 -1.34 -15.56 15.75
CA ARG A 125 -0.40 -16.68 15.87
C ARG A 125 0.30 -16.72 17.22
N ARG A 126 0.73 -15.58 17.75
CA ARG A 126 1.38 -15.47 19.07
C ARG A 126 0.42 -15.80 20.23
N MET A 127 -0.85 -15.47 20.08
CA MET A 127 -1.90 -15.74 21.05
C MET A 127 -2.53 -17.14 20.90
N GLY A 128 -2.11 -17.93 19.91
CA GLY A 128 -2.67 -19.26 19.64
C GLY A 128 -4.11 -19.23 19.14
N VAL A 129 -4.54 -18.14 18.49
CA VAL A 129 -5.87 -17.94 17.90
C VAL A 129 -5.78 -18.07 16.37
N GLY A 130 -6.73 -18.76 15.73
CA GLY A 130 -6.78 -18.94 14.27
C GLY A 130 -6.13 -20.24 13.76
N GLU A 131 -5.82 -20.32 12.46
CA GLU A 131 -5.25 -21.50 11.78
C GLU A 131 -3.92 -21.94 12.44
N GLY A 132 -4.02 -22.95 13.31
CA GLY A 132 -2.92 -23.48 14.12
C GLY A 132 -3.01 -23.28 15.64
N GLY A 133 -4.12 -22.71 16.16
CA GLY A 133 -4.39 -22.59 17.59
C GLY A 133 -4.53 -23.93 18.33
N ILE A 134 -4.86 -23.89 19.63
CA ILE A 134 -4.94 -24.99 20.63
C ILE A 134 -5.44 -26.35 20.10
N GLY A 135 -6.24 -26.36 19.03
CA GLY A 135 -6.70 -27.55 18.32
C GLY A 135 -5.68 -28.27 17.44
N ARG A 136 -4.56 -27.67 16.96
CA ARG A 136 -3.62 -28.39 16.07
C ARG A 136 -2.78 -29.43 16.82
N GLY A 137 -2.48 -29.19 18.10
CA GLY A 137 -1.90 -30.20 18.98
C GLY A 137 -2.86 -31.36 19.23
N LYS A 138 -4.16 -31.06 19.40
CA LYS A 138 -5.23 -32.07 19.46
C LYS A 138 -5.45 -32.80 18.13
N ALA A 139 -5.44 -32.10 17.01
CA ALA A 139 -5.66 -32.68 15.68
C ALA A 139 -4.48 -33.57 15.25
N ARG A 140 -3.23 -33.15 15.51
CA ARG A 140 -2.06 -34.04 15.34
C ARG A 140 -2.09 -35.22 16.31
N ALA A 141 -2.51 -35.01 17.55
CA ALA A 141 -2.63 -36.10 18.52
C ALA A 141 -3.74 -37.10 18.15
N GLU A 142 -4.89 -36.62 17.67
CA GLU A 142 -5.98 -37.47 17.17
C GLU A 142 -5.59 -38.18 15.87
N GLU A 143 -4.87 -37.53 14.95
CA GLU A 143 -4.36 -38.15 13.73
C GLU A 143 -3.34 -39.26 14.04
N VAL A 144 -2.42 -39.03 14.99
CA VAL A 144 -1.46 -40.06 15.47
C VAL A 144 -2.15 -41.17 16.28
N MET A 145 -3.22 -40.86 17.01
CA MET A 145 -4.03 -41.87 17.72
C MET A 145 -4.91 -42.69 16.75
N ALA A 146 -5.41 -42.08 15.68
CA ALA A 146 -6.20 -42.74 14.64
C ALA A 146 -5.34 -43.64 13.75
N ASP A 147 -4.07 -43.29 13.52
CA ASP A 147 -3.09 -44.06 12.75
C ASP A 147 -2.44 -45.22 13.55
N GLY A 148 -3.08 -45.68 14.63
CA GLY A 148 -2.71 -46.94 15.29
C GLY A 148 -1.67 -46.85 16.42
N GLY A 149 -1.37 -45.65 16.94
CA GLY A 149 -0.43 -45.47 18.06
C GLY A 149 -0.79 -46.23 19.35
N GLY A 150 -2.03 -46.70 19.49
CA GLY A 150 -2.50 -47.50 20.63
C GLY A 150 -2.12 -48.98 20.60
N GLU A 151 -1.82 -49.57 19.43
CA GLU A 151 -1.48 -51.00 19.33
C GLU A 151 -0.02 -51.27 19.69
N ALA A 152 0.89 -50.31 19.42
CA ALA A 152 2.30 -50.41 19.81
C ALA A 152 2.51 -50.38 21.34
N ALA A 153 1.62 -49.72 22.09
CA ALA A 153 1.70 -49.66 23.55
C ALA A 153 1.19 -50.94 24.25
N ARG A 154 0.41 -51.79 23.58
CA ARG A 154 -0.09 -53.07 24.12
C ARG A 154 0.83 -54.25 23.85
N ALA A 155 1.76 -54.12 22.90
CA ALA A 155 2.72 -55.18 22.55
C ALA A 155 3.96 -55.22 23.48
N GLY A 156 4.07 -54.31 24.46
CA GLY A 156 5.24 -54.15 25.33
C GLY A 156 5.11 -54.64 26.77
N LEU A 157 4.09 -55.44 27.12
CA LEU A 157 3.97 -56.07 28.44
C LEU A 157 4.14 -57.59 28.31
N ILE A 158 5.41 -58.03 28.35
CA ILE A 158 5.84 -59.33 28.87
C ILE A 158 6.81 -59.06 30.01
#